data_AF-A0A4Y2CRW2-F1
#
_entry.id   AF-A0A4Y2CRW2-F1
#
_cell.length_a   1.000
_cell.length_b   1.000
_cell.length_c   1.000
_cell.angle_alpha   90.00
_cell.angle_beta   90.00
_cell.angle_gamma   90.00
#
_symmetry.space_group_name_H-M   'P 1'
#
loop_
_entity.id
_entity.type
_entity.pdbx_description
1 polymer ?
#
loop_
_entity_poly.entity_id
_entity_poly.type
_entity_poly.pdbx_seq_one_letter_code
_entity_poly.pdbx_strand_id
1 'polypeptide(L)'
;MWSDDKDGTGIGTPCLNFHATPVGGRLTLDGFSVHQAYTWWISDGTELQFWNPLVPKLLPQAVRFNIIHLKKTYNLCSNFNGLIASNWRVSPSLLKFWYLTAVEKALLYGAAVWGGALTEAQISKLHSIQRTFSLKLSRVYKTTPTNSLNILLGIPALLLVTKSLFIRFNIWKLDKFRGQNDPISLDFYRDINSISSDRKIIICADFTDYDYEVYNDESRIGDNVGFLVCIFERNLLLPIFCYKVNSFNSVFQAELAAVNFSVGWALERNVKIKVFSDSKSSIEAIRSPKVKSNFVLSVKDNRYNAKDLVSHVWVEAHAGNPGNELSDHFAKIASSCGADMSIPAPYSYVKRVCKEFLINEWNSYWQNSTTGKCTKEIRPSANRDLLISNKYVIYLLTNHGPFPAYLCRFKILNYPDCLCGEHGGVDHYLTSCMYTKDYHLLLPTGAARTR
;
A
#
# COMPACT_ATOMS: atom_id res chain seq x y z
N MET A 1 -51.76 25.02 -48.85
CA MET A 1 -51.53 26.41 -48.39
C MET A 1 -51.73 26.37 -46.88
N TRP A 2 -50.73 26.18 -46.02
CA TRP A 2 -49.26 26.35 -46.04
C TRP A 2 -48.55 25.04 -45.59
N SER A 3 -47.46 24.57 -46.21
CA SER A 3 -46.02 24.96 -46.09
C SER A 3 -45.47 24.80 -44.66
N ASP A 4 -44.63 23.77 -44.43
CA ASP A 4 -43.14 23.80 -44.24
C ASP A 4 -42.82 23.94 -42.74
N ASP A 5 -41.96 23.16 -42.06
CA ASP A 5 -40.55 22.86 -42.33
C ASP A 5 -40.03 21.63 -41.53
N LYS A 6 -38.84 21.16 -41.93
CA LYS A 6 -38.01 20.11 -41.32
C LYS A 6 -37.38 20.55 -39.98
N ASP A 7 -37.06 19.58 -39.12
CA ASP A 7 -35.82 19.43 -38.32
C ASP A 7 -35.93 18.12 -37.50
N GLY A 8 -34.96 17.22 -37.35
CA GLY A 8 -33.51 17.41 -37.30
C GLY A 8 -33.00 17.34 -35.86
N THR A 9 -33.05 16.18 -35.19
CA THR A 9 -32.42 15.99 -33.86
C THR A 9 -31.52 14.76 -33.82
N GLY A 10 -30.23 15.01 -34.09
CA GLY A 10 -29.13 14.10 -33.81
C GLY A 10 -28.91 13.96 -32.30
N ILE A 11 -28.62 12.73 -31.88
CA ILE A 11 -28.24 12.38 -30.52
C ILE A 11 -26.77 12.76 -30.33
N GLY A 12 -26.52 13.87 -29.66
CA GLY A 12 -25.18 14.29 -29.23
C GLY A 12 -24.71 13.47 -28.02
N THR A 13 -23.62 12.72 -28.19
CA THR A 13 -22.77 12.22 -27.11
C THR A 13 -22.00 13.39 -26.47
N PRO A 14 -21.85 13.48 -25.14
CA PRO A 14 -21.08 14.56 -24.53
C PRO A 14 -19.58 14.28 -24.72
N CYS A 15 -18.93 15.02 -25.61
CA CYS A 15 -17.48 15.24 -25.54
C CYS A 15 -17.18 16.00 -24.24
N LEU A 16 -16.23 15.48 -23.45
CA LEU A 16 -15.65 16.22 -22.33
C LEU A 16 -14.87 17.41 -22.90
N ASN A 17 -15.46 18.60 -22.86
CA ASN A 17 -14.79 19.84 -23.22
C ASN A 17 -13.64 20.10 -22.23
N PHE A 18 -12.40 19.99 -22.71
CA PHE A 18 -11.21 20.42 -21.97
C PHE A 18 -11.07 21.94 -22.04
N HIS A 19 -11.79 22.65 -21.18
CA HIS A 19 -11.55 24.07 -20.91
C HIS A 19 -11.10 24.28 -19.47
N ALA A 20 -9.83 24.67 -19.29
CA ALA A 20 -9.31 25.19 -18.05
C ALA A 20 -9.46 26.72 -18.06
N THR A 21 -10.25 27.28 -17.14
CA THR A 21 -10.26 28.71 -16.83
C THR A 21 -9.35 28.98 -15.63
N PRO A 22 -8.56 30.08 -15.63
CA PRO A 22 -7.71 30.40 -14.50
C PRO A 22 -8.54 31.17 -13.46
N VAL A 23 -8.69 30.63 -12.26
CA VAL A 23 -9.09 31.42 -11.10
C VAL A 23 -8.04 31.25 -10.01
N GLY A 24 -7.26 32.32 -9.82
CA GLY A 24 -6.23 32.42 -8.82
C GLY A 24 -6.81 32.41 -7.40
N GLY A 25 -6.08 31.75 -6.51
CA GLY A 25 -6.29 31.78 -5.07
C GLY A 25 -5.13 31.07 -4.40
N ARG A 26 -4.14 31.82 -3.91
CA ARG A 26 -3.08 31.31 -3.04
C ARG A 26 -3.73 30.80 -1.76
N LEU A 27 -3.63 29.50 -1.49
CA LEU A 27 -3.81 28.94 -0.15
C LEU A 27 -2.45 28.41 0.33
N THR A 28 -1.98 29.01 1.41
CA THR A 28 -0.70 28.69 2.04
C THR A 28 -0.76 27.33 2.75
N LEU A 29 0.37 26.62 2.70
CA LEU A 29 0.66 25.41 3.46
C LEU A 29 0.62 25.72 4.96
N ASP A 30 -0.50 25.41 5.61
CA ASP A 30 -0.60 25.09 7.04
C ASP A 30 -2.03 24.59 7.31
N GLY A 31 -2.25 23.28 7.24
CA GLY A 31 -3.62 22.76 7.45
C GLY A 31 -3.85 21.26 7.31
N PHE A 32 -2.84 20.44 6.99
CA PHE A 32 -3.00 18.98 6.98
C PHE A 32 -2.25 18.35 8.15
N SER A 33 -2.83 18.47 9.35
CA SER A 33 -2.55 17.50 10.40
C SER A 33 -3.50 16.32 10.20
N VAL A 34 -2.94 15.14 9.91
CA VAL A 34 -3.67 13.85 9.95
C VAL A 34 -4.06 13.50 11.41
N HIS A 35 -3.79 14.39 12.37
CA HIS A 35 -3.97 14.18 13.78
C HIS A 35 -5.37 14.52 14.32
N GLN A 36 -6.21 15.24 13.58
CA GLN A 36 -7.46 15.79 14.16
C GLN A 36 -8.79 15.13 13.77
N ALA A 37 -8.82 14.09 12.92
CA ALA A 37 -10.07 13.43 12.53
C ALA A 37 -10.24 11.96 12.98
N TYR A 38 -9.24 11.35 13.64
CA TYR A 38 -9.23 9.89 13.83
C TYR A 38 -9.12 9.41 15.27
N THR A 39 -9.35 10.29 16.25
CA THR A 39 -9.42 9.92 17.67
C THR A 39 -10.78 10.31 18.23
N TRP A 40 -11.66 9.32 18.42
CA TRP A 40 -12.72 9.40 19.42
C TRP A 40 -12.52 8.28 20.44
N TRP A 41 -12.79 8.67 21.68
CA TRP A 41 -12.23 8.16 22.91
C TRP A 41 -12.72 6.76 23.32
N ILE A 42 -11.83 6.02 23.97
CA ILE A 42 -12.20 5.04 25.00
C ILE A 42 -12.68 5.85 26.21
N SER A 43 -13.97 5.79 26.49
CA SER A 43 -14.53 6.12 27.81
C SER A 43 -15.71 5.18 28.04
N ASP A 44 -15.58 4.36 29.07
CA ASP A 44 -16.65 3.63 29.75
C ASP A 44 -17.38 2.54 28.97
N GLY A 45 -16.74 1.37 28.93
CA GLY A 45 -17.39 0.09 29.29
C GLY A 45 -18.65 -0.35 28.54
N THR A 46 -18.96 0.22 27.37
CA THR A 46 -20.14 -0.14 26.57
C THR A 46 -19.79 -0.21 25.08
N GLU A 47 -20.43 -1.16 24.40
CA GLU A 47 -20.13 -1.65 23.05
C GLU A 47 -19.94 -0.54 21.98
N LEU A 48 -18.90 -0.66 21.16
CA LEU A 48 -18.83 0.04 19.86
C LEU A 48 -19.80 -0.62 18.87
N GLN A 49 -21.08 -0.23 18.91
CA GLN A 49 -22.04 -0.60 17.87
C GLN A 49 -21.93 0.37 16.68
N PHE A 50 -21.24 -0.06 15.62
CA PHE A 50 -21.37 0.59 14.31
C PHE A 50 -22.62 0.05 13.60
N TRP A 51 -23.68 0.85 13.57
CA TRP A 51 -24.90 0.55 12.83
C TRP A 51 -24.62 0.45 11.32
N ASN A 52 -24.49 -0.77 10.82
CA ASN A 52 -24.49 -1.07 9.40
C ASN A 52 -25.75 -1.90 9.08
N PRO A 53 -26.74 -1.38 8.36
CA PRO A 53 -27.98 -2.11 8.05
C PRO A 53 -27.78 -3.34 7.14
N LEU A 54 -26.58 -3.55 6.58
CA LEU A 54 -26.20 -4.75 5.80
C LEU A 54 -25.41 -5.80 6.61
N VAL A 55 -24.90 -5.45 7.80
CA VAL A 55 -24.12 -6.37 8.66
C VAL A 55 -24.94 -7.51 9.27
N PRO A 56 -26.21 -7.32 9.69
CA PRO A 56 -26.99 -8.40 10.32
C PRO A 56 -27.20 -9.61 9.41
N LYS A 57 -27.26 -9.41 8.08
CA LYS A 57 -27.47 -10.50 7.12
C LYS A 57 -26.20 -11.30 6.79
N LEU A 58 -25.02 -10.69 6.92
CA LEU A 58 -23.73 -11.31 6.59
C LEU A 58 -23.02 -11.92 7.82
N LEU A 59 -23.35 -11.46 9.03
CA LEU A 59 -22.73 -11.93 10.28
C LEU A 59 -22.87 -13.46 10.50
N PRO A 60 -24.06 -14.07 10.32
CA PRO A 60 -24.23 -15.51 10.54
C PRO A 60 -23.48 -16.38 9.51
N GLN A 61 -23.40 -15.92 8.26
CA GLN A 61 -22.62 -16.58 7.21
C GLN A 61 -21.12 -16.41 7.41
N ALA A 62 -20.66 -15.23 7.86
CA ALA A 62 -19.25 -14.95 8.16
C ALA A 62 -18.74 -15.79 9.35
N VAL A 63 -19.56 -16.00 10.38
CA VAL A 63 -19.25 -16.87 11.52
C VAL A 63 -19.15 -18.35 11.10
N ARG A 64 -20.06 -18.83 10.23
CA ARG A 64 -19.95 -20.18 9.62
C ARG A 64 -18.73 -20.30 8.68
N PHE A 65 -18.37 -19.25 7.95
CA PHE A 65 -17.20 -19.21 7.06
C PHE A 65 -15.88 -19.31 7.84
N ASN A 66 -15.81 -18.71 9.03
CA ASN A 66 -14.65 -18.79 9.92
C ASN A 66 -14.29 -20.25 10.27
N ILE A 67 -15.28 -21.14 10.43
CA ILE A 67 -15.06 -22.55 10.81
C ILE A 67 -14.41 -23.36 9.67
N ILE A 68 -14.84 -23.15 8.41
CA ILE A 68 -14.30 -23.86 7.25
C ILE A 68 -12.85 -23.40 6.96
N HIS A 69 -12.59 -22.10 7.08
CA HIS A 69 -11.23 -21.57 6.90
C HIS A 69 -10.30 -21.96 8.04
N LEU A 70 -10.77 -22.04 9.29
CA LEU A 70 -9.98 -22.56 10.40
C LEU A 70 -9.46 -23.99 10.14
N LYS A 71 -10.21 -24.84 9.43
CA LYS A 71 -9.77 -26.20 9.07
C LYS A 71 -8.68 -26.20 7.99
N LYS A 72 -8.76 -25.33 6.97
CA LYS A 72 -7.68 -25.11 5.98
C LYS A 72 -6.45 -24.47 6.63
N THR A 73 -6.65 -23.51 7.52
CA THR A 73 -5.58 -22.87 8.29
C THR A 73 -4.94 -23.86 9.26
N TYR A 74 -5.70 -24.80 9.83
CA TYR A 74 -5.16 -25.89 10.65
C TYR A 74 -4.23 -26.81 9.84
N ASN A 75 -4.57 -27.16 8.60
CA ASN A 75 -3.69 -27.92 7.72
C ASN A 75 -2.40 -27.14 7.35
N LEU A 76 -2.52 -25.83 7.10
CA LEU A 76 -1.37 -24.94 6.90
C LEU A 76 -0.49 -24.86 8.16
N CYS A 77 -1.11 -24.71 9.34
CA CYS A 77 -0.43 -24.78 10.63
C CYS A 77 0.26 -26.13 10.84
N SER A 78 -0.36 -27.25 10.45
CA SER A 78 0.19 -28.60 10.59
C SER A 78 1.44 -28.78 9.71
N ASN A 79 1.38 -28.34 8.45
CA ASN A 79 2.52 -28.34 7.55
C ASN A 79 3.64 -27.42 8.08
N PHE A 80 3.28 -26.27 8.66
CA PHE A 80 4.21 -25.37 9.32
C PHE A 80 4.89 -26.03 10.53
N ASN A 81 4.14 -26.85 11.27
CA ASN A 81 4.67 -27.60 12.40
C ASN A 81 5.65 -28.69 11.95
N GLY A 82 5.34 -29.43 10.87
CA GLY A 82 6.24 -30.45 10.31
C GLY A 82 7.59 -29.88 9.85
N LEU A 83 7.57 -28.75 9.14
CA LEU A 83 8.78 -28.10 8.65
C LEU A 83 9.67 -27.59 9.80
N ILE A 84 9.08 -27.03 10.85
CA ILE A 84 9.83 -26.50 12.00
C ILE A 84 10.33 -27.60 12.95
N ALA A 85 9.61 -28.72 13.03
CA ALA A 85 9.98 -29.86 13.86
C ALA A 85 11.12 -30.71 13.26
N SER A 86 11.30 -30.66 11.93
CA SER A 86 12.41 -31.35 11.28
C SER A 86 13.76 -30.71 11.66
N ASN A 87 14.81 -31.53 11.76
CA ASN A 87 16.19 -31.07 12.03
C ASN A 87 16.76 -30.16 10.91
N TRP A 88 16.01 -29.94 9.84
CA TRP A 88 16.35 -29.04 8.75
C TRP A 88 16.14 -27.58 9.16
N ARG A 89 17.20 -26.77 9.05
CA ARG A 89 17.14 -25.34 9.37
C ARG A 89 16.52 -24.57 8.20
N VAL A 90 15.20 -24.55 8.11
CA VAL A 90 14.49 -23.63 7.21
C VAL A 90 14.85 -22.19 7.59
N SER A 91 15.21 -21.37 6.60
CA SER A 91 15.59 -19.97 6.84
C SER A 91 14.47 -19.20 7.55
N PRO A 92 14.76 -18.43 8.62
CA PRO A 92 13.78 -17.56 9.25
C PRO A 92 13.15 -16.54 8.28
N SER A 93 13.89 -16.10 7.27
CA SER A 93 13.35 -15.19 6.24
C SER A 93 12.27 -15.86 5.40
N LEU A 94 12.48 -17.12 5.03
CA LEU A 94 11.51 -17.93 4.30
C LEU A 94 10.27 -18.23 5.16
N LEU A 95 10.46 -18.55 6.45
CA LEU A 95 9.34 -18.77 7.36
C LEU A 95 8.51 -17.50 7.59
N LYS A 96 9.14 -16.33 7.75
CA LYS A 96 8.44 -15.04 7.81
C LYS A 96 7.71 -14.75 6.51
N PHE A 97 8.36 -14.96 5.36
CA PHE A 97 7.74 -14.78 4.05
C PHE A 97 6.50 -15.67 3.88
N TRP A 98 6.61 -16.95 4.24
CA TRP A 98 5.50 -17.89 4.14
C TRP A 98 4.36 -17.57 5.12
N TYR A 99 4.67 -17.12 6.35
CA TYR A 99 3.66 -16.62 7.28
C TYR A 99 2.89 -15.44 6.67
N LEU A 100 3.59 -14.43 6.14
CA LEU A 100 2.96 -13.22 5.59
C LEU A 100 2.18 -13.47 4.29
N THR A 101 2.61 -14.44 3.47
CA THR A 101 2.01 -14.70 2.15
C THR A 101 0.92 -15.77 2.17
N ALA A 102 1.02 -16.78 3.05
CA ALA A 102 0.05 -17.87 3.12
C ALA A 102 -0.78 -17.82 4.41
N VAL A 103 -0.15 -17.87 5.58
CA VAL A 103 -0.85 -18.03 6.87
C VAL A 103 -1.70 -16.80 7.19
N GLU A 104 -1.11 -15.60 7.16
CA GLU A 104 -1.81 -14.33 7.41
C GLU A 104 -2.97 -14.16 6.43
N LYS A 105 -2.76 -14.46 5.14
CA LYS A 105 -3.80 -14.31 4.11
C LYS A 105 -4.95 -15.31 4.29
N ALA A 106 -4.65 -16.53 4.72
CA ALA A 106 -5.65 -17.53 5.04
C ALA A 106 -6.46 -17.14 6.29
N LEU A 107 -5.79 -16.65 7.34
CA LEU A 107 -6.43 -16.20 8.58
C LEU A 107 -7.31 -14.97 8.37
N LEU A 108 -6.83 -14.01 7.58
CA LEU A 108 -7.51 -12.74 7.35
C LEU A 108 -8.39 -12.77 6.10
N TYR A 109 -8.74 -13.96 5.61
CA TYR A 109 -9.68 -14.11 4.51
C TYR A 109 -11.04 -13.53 4.92
N GLY A 110 -11.56 -12.60 4.12
CA GLY A 110 -12.80 -11.91 4.42
C GLY A 110 -12.71 -10.85 5.54
N ALA A 111 -11.51 -10.52 6.05
CA ALA A 111 -11.33 -9.46 7.06
C ALA A 111 -11.91 -8.10 6.64
N ALA A 112 -12.01 -7.87 5.33
CA ALA A 112 -12.73 -6.77 4.72
C ALA A 112 -14.19 -6.61 5.20
N VAL A 113 -14.86 -7.71 5.56
CA VAL A 113 -16.28 -7.77 5.94
C VAL A 113 -16.45 -7.80 7.46
N TRP A 114 -15.69 -8.66 8.14
CA TRP A 114 -15.86 -8.88 9.60
C TRP A 114 -14.89 -8.06 10.47
N GLY A 115 -13.86 -7.44 9.88
CA GLY A 115 -12.79 -6.80 10.63
C GLY A 115 -13.18 -5.58 11.46
N GLY A 116 -14.33 -4.96 11.17
CA GLY A 116 -14.87 -3.83 11.92
C GLY A 116 -15.74 -4.22 13.13
N ALA A 117 -16.03 -5.52 13.33
CA ALA A 117 -16.93 -6.01 14.38
C ALA A 117 -16.28 -7.12 15.23
N LEU A 118 -14.97 -6.99 15.50
CA LEU A 118 -14.23 -7.96 16.29
C LEU A 118 -14.59 -7.86 17.77
N THR A 119 -14.93 -8.99 18.40
CA THR A 119 -15.11 -9.08 19.86
C THR A 119 -13.78 -9.35 20.56
N GLU A 120 -13.68 -9.03 21.86
CA GLU A 120 -12.49 -9.30 22.68
C GLU A 120 -12.06 -10.78 22.65
N ALA A 121 -13.02 -11.70 22.60
CA ALA A 121 -12.76 -13.13 22.46
C ALA A 121 -12.10 -13.47 21.11
N GLN A 122 -12.54 -12.85 20.02
CA GLN A 122 -11.97 -13.04 18.69
C GLN A 122 -10.57 -12.40 18.60
N ILE A 123 -10.37 -11.22 19.18
CA ILE A 123 -9.07 -10.56 19.28
C ILE A 123 -8.07 -11.45 20.03
N SER A 124 -8.48 -11.97 21.19
CA SER A 124 -7.68 -12.89 21.99
C SER A 124 -7.33 -14.17 21.21
N LYS A 125 -8.26 -14.70 20.41
CA LYS A 125 -8.02 -15.86 19.56
C LYS A 125 -6.99 -15.58 18.46
N LEU A 126 -7.10 -14.44 17.77
CA LEU A 126 -6.12 -14.02 16.75
C LEU A 126 -4.73 -13.87 17.36
N HIS A 127 -4.63 -13.23 18.53
CA HIS A 127 -3.38 -13.07 19.26
C HIS A 127 -2.76 -14.42 19.65
N SER A 128 -3.57 -15.37 20.14
CA SER A 128 -3.12 -16.72 20.51
C SER A 128 -2.60 -17.53 19.30
N ILE A 129 -3.27 -17.44 18.15
CA ILE A 129 -2.83 -18.08 16.91
C ILE A 129 -1.48 -17.48 16.47
N GLN A 130 -1.39 -16.16 16.35
CA GLN A 130 -0.15 -15.47 15.95
C GLN A 130 1.01 -15.81 16.89
N ARG A 131 0.77 -15.82 18.21
CA ARG A 131 1.77 -16.16 19.22
C ARG A 131 2.41 -17.52 18.96
N THR A 132 1.61 -18.52 18.56
CA THR A 132 2.11 -19.87 18.25
C THR A 132 3.13 -19.84 17.12
N PHE A 133 2.88 -19.04 16.07
CA PHE A 133 3.82 -18.86 14.97
C PHE A 133 5.08 -18.10 15.40
N SER A 134 4.93 -16.98 16.10
CA SER A 134 6.05 -16.16 16.55
C SER A 134 7.01 -16.94 17.45
N LEU A 135 6.49 -17.76 18.36
CA LEU A 135 7.31 -18.62 19.23
C LEU A 135 8.06 -19.70 18.44
N LYS A 136 7.42 -20.30 17.43
CA LYS A 136 8.07 -21.33 16.59
C LYS A 136 9.14 -20.74 15.67
N LEU A 137 8.87 -19.56 15.12
CA LEU A 137 9.82 -18.83 14.28
C LEU A 137 11.08 -18.43 15.06
N SER A 138 10.91 -17.99 16.32
CA SER A 138 12.01 -17.47 17.15
C SER A 138 12.66 -18.52 18.06
N ARG A 139 11.97 -19.63 18.35
CA ARG A 139 12.41 -20.72 19.25
C ARG A 139 12.79 -20.24 20.67
N VAL A 140 12.13 -19.19 21.14
CA VAL A 140 12.34 -18.60 22.47
C VAL A 140 11.41 -19.23 23.51
N TYR A 141 11.54 -18.79 24.76
CA TYR A 141 10.70 -19.25 25.85
C TYR A 141 9.23 -18.90 25.63
N LYS A 142 8.33 -19.81 26.04
CA LYS A 142 6.87 -19.63 25.95
C LYS A 142 6.33 -18.46 26.75
N THR A 143 7.15 -17.82 27.57
CA THR A 143 6.88 -16.67 28.43
C THR A 143 7.35 -15.35 27.81
N THR A 144 8.08 -15.38 26.69
CA THR A 144 8.53 -14.15 26.00
C THR A 144 7.30 -13.36 25.54
N PRO A 145 7.22 -12.03 25.78
CA PRO A 145 6.04 -11.24 25.45
C PRO A 145 5.74 -11.25 23.94
N THR A 146 4.48 -11.47 23.55
CA THR A 146 4.10 -11.50 22.13
C THR A 146 4.39 -10.16 21.45
N ASN A 147 4.12 -9.04 22.13
CA ASN A 147 4.32 -7.71 21.56
C ASN A 147 5.80 -7.46 21.23
N SER A 148 6.72 -7.88 22.11
CA SER A 148 8.16 -7.88 21.81
C SER A 148 8.48 -8.74 20.59
N LEU A 149 7.91 -9.95 20.49
CA LEU A 149 8.15 -10.82 19.33
C LEU A 149 7.63 -10.21 18.02
N ASN A 150 6.46 -9.59 18.05
CA ASN A 150 5.90 -8.91 16.89
C ASN A 150 6.86 -7.83 16.36
N ILE A 151 7.41 -7.01 17.27
CA ILE A 151 8.40 -5.97 16.92
C ILE A 151 9.69 -6.58 16.39
N LEU A 152 10.30 -7.51 17.13
CA LEU A 152 11.59 -8.10 16.78
C LEU A 152 11.55 -8.92 15.48
N LEU A 153 10.44 -9.59 15.19
CA LEU A 153 10.25 -10.38 13.97
C LEU A 153 9.74 -9.52 12.81
N GLY A 154 9.39 -8.26 13.04
CA GLY A 154 8.79 -7.36 12.05
C GLY A 154 7.44 -7.88 11.54
N ILE A 155 6.64 -8.48 12.44
CA ILE A 155 5.32 -9.04 12.13
C ILE A 155 4.26 -8.22 12.89
N PRO A 156 3.40 -7.43 12.21
CA PRO A 156 2.36 -6.65 12.87
C PRO A 156 1.33 -7.56 13.56
N ALA A 157 0.73 -7.07 14.64
CA ALA A 157 -0.36 -7.80 15.31
C ALA A 157 -1.53 -8.02 14.34
N LEU A 158 -2.08 -9.24 14.30
CA LEU A 158 -3.16 -9.61 13.36
C LEU A 158 -4.40 -8.72 13.49
N LEU A 159 -4.70 -8.22 14.70
CA LEU A 159 -5.75 -7.24 14.94
C LEU A 159 -5.55 -5.98 14.08
N LEU A 160 -4.34 -5.43 14.06
CA LEU A 160 -4.03 -4.20 13.33
C LEU A 160 -4.07 -4.42 11.81
N VAL A 161 -3.57 -5.57 11.35
CA VAL A 161 -3.68 -5.96 9.94
C VAL A 161 -5.15 -6.11 9.54
N THR A 162 -5.99 -6.69 10.41
CA THR A 162 -7.43 -6.81 10.19
C THR A 162 -8.08 -5.44 10.03
N LYS A 163 -7.81 -4.50 10.97
CA LYS A 163 -8.32 -3.13 10.90
C LYS A 163 -7.92 -2.43 9.59
N SER A 164 -6.65 -2.52 9.21
CA SER A 164 -6.14 -1.96 7.95
C SER A 164 -6.83 -2.56 6.72
N LEU A 165 -7.08 -3.88 6.70
CA LEU A 165 -7.81 -4.54 5.62
C LEU A 165 -9.28 -4.10 5.54
N PHE A 166 -9.94 -3.96 6.69
CA PHE A 166 -11.31 -3.46 6.78
C PHE A 166 -11.42 -2.03 6.26
N ILE A 167 -10.57 -1.11 6.75
CA ILE A 167 -10.55 0.29 6.31
C ILE A 167 -10.30 0.37 4.80
N ARG A 168 -9.30 -0.35 4.29
CA ARG A 168 -8.97 -0.39 2.86
C ARG A 168 -10.16 -0.83 2.00
N PHE A 169 -10.92 -1.83 2.46
CA PHE A 169 -12.11 -2.28 1.74
C PHE A 169 -13.22 -1.22 1.77
N ASN A 170 -13.48 -0.59 2.91
CA ASN A 170 -14.52 0.42 3.00
C ASN A 170 -14.20 1.66 2.13
N ILE A 171 -12.95 2.12 2.13
CA ILE A 171 -12.50 3.22 1.25
C ILE A 171 -12.71 2.87 -0.22
N TRP A 172 -12.28 1.67 -0.64
CA TRP A 172 -12.30 1.31 -2.06
C TRP A 172 -13.66 0.83 -2.60
N LYS A 173 -14.50 0.22 -1.75
CA LYS A 173 -15.73 -0.46 -2.21
C LYS A 173 -17.02 0.13 -1.68
N LEU A 174 -17.04 0.62 -0.45
CA LEU A 174 -18.28 1.03 0.19
C LEU A 174 -18.48 2.52 0.18
N ASP A 175 -17.44 3.31 -0.08
CA ASP A 175 -17.56 4.76 -0.14
C ASP A 175 -18.00 5.42 1.18
N LYS A 176 -18.15 4.63 2.24
CA LYS A 176 -18.81 5.00 3.50
C LYS A 176 -17.91 5.75 4.47
N PHE A 177 -16.60 5.79 4.22
CA PHE A 177 -15.69 6.68 4.95
C PHE A 177 -15.60 8.05 4.29
N ARG A 178 -16.33 8.29 3.19
CA ARG A 178 -16.48 9.64 2.65
C ARG A 178 -17.21 10.49 3.69
N GLY A 179 -16.47 11.37 4.36
CA GLY A 179 -17.12 12.59 4.83
C GLY A 179 -17.73 13.28 3.60
N GLN A 180 -18.83 14.00 3.77
CA GLN A 180 -19.47 14.78 2.69
C GLN A 180 -18.54 15.79 2.00
N ASN A 181 -17.30 15.95 2.47
CA ASN A 181 -16.30 16.92 2.02
C ASN A 181 -14.94 16.30 1.65
N ASP A 182 -14.82 14.99 1.40
CA ASP A 182 -13.52 14.43 0.97
C ASP A 182 -13.17 14.88 -0.47
N PRO A 183 -12.07 15.65 -0.67
CA PRO A 183 -11.75 16.26 -1.97
C PRO A 183 -11.15 15.30 -2.99
N ILE A 184 -10.93 14.02 -2.62
CA ILE A 184 -10.19 13.06 -3.44
C ILE A 184 -11.15 12.16 -4.22
N SER A 185 -11.23 12.38 -5.54
CA SER A 185 -11.91 11.47 -6.47
C SER A 185 -11.12 10.16 -6.59
N LEU A 186 -11.69 9.04 -6.15
CA LEU A 186 -11.07 7.71 -6.26
C LEU A 186 -11.45 7.05 -7.58
N ASP A 187 -10.51 6.30 -8.15
CA ASP A 187 -10.81 5.39 -9.24
C ASP A 187 -11.69 4.25 -8.72
N PHE A 188 -12.48 3.65 -9.60
CA PHE A 188 -13.43 2.61 -9.19
C PHE A 188 -13.36 1.40 -10.11
N TYR A 189 -13.88 0.29 -9.59
CA TYR A 189 -13.96 -0.94 -10.37
C TYR A 189 -15.07 -0.85 -11.40
N ARG A 190 -14.70 -0.95 -12.68
CA ARG A 190 -15.65 -1.17 -13.78
C ARG A 190 -15.46 -2.59 -14.31
N ASP A 191 -16.55 -3.36 -14.40
CA ASP A 191 -16.48 -4.72 -14.94
C ASP A 191 -16.22 -4.66 -16.45
N ILE A 192 -15.12 -5.28 -16.87
CA ILE A 192 -14.74 -5.38 -18.28
C ILE A 192 -15.56 -6.46 -19.01
N ASN A 193 -16.22 -7.38 -18.29
CA ASN A 193 -16.93 -8.49 -18.93
C ASN A 193 -18.10 -8.02 -19.80
N SER A 194 -18.75 -6.92 -19.44
CA SER A 194 -19.85 -6.31 -20.19
C SER A 194 -19.42 -5.60 -21.48
N ILE A 195 -18.12 -5.39 -21.68
CA ILE A 195 -17.58 -4.75 -22.90
C ILE A 195 -17.51 -5.80 -24.04
N SER A 196 -17.59 -5.38 -25.30
CA SER A 196 -17.44 -6.27 -26.45
C SER A 196 -15.97 -6.66 -26.68
N SER A 197 -15.70 -7.83 -27.28
CA SER A 197 -14.33 -8.38 -27.39
C SER A 197 -13.35 -7.50 -28.18
N ASP A 198 -13.85 -6.84 -29.23
CA ASP A 198 -13.12 -5.88 -30.07
C ASP A 198 -12.69 -4.61 -29.30
N ARG A 199 -13.46 -4.21 -28.29
CA ARG A 199 -13.11 -3.12 -27.37
C ARG A 199 -12.19 -3.57 -26.24
N LYS A 200 -12.19 -4.86 -25.90
CA LYS A 200 -11.29 -5.43 -24.86
C LYS A 200 -9.86 -5.57 -25.35
N ILE A 201 -9.68 -6.03 -26.58
CA ILE A 201 -8.37 -6.32 -27.17
C ILE A 201 -8.09 -5.27 -28.23
N ILE A 202 -7.39 -4.21 -27.82
CA ILE A 202 -6.99 -3.15 -28.73
C ILE A 202 -5.69 -3.57 -29.40
N ILE A 203 -5.73 -3.73 -30.71
CA ILE A 203 -4.53 -3.90 -31.53
C ILE A 203 -4.02 -2.50 -31.84
N CYS A 204 -2.81 -2.17 -31.37
CA CYS A 204 -2.16 -0.93 -31.76
C CYS A 204 -1.59 -1.12 -33.16
N ALA A 205 -2.29 -0.61 -34.17
CA ALA A 205 -1.79 -0.59 -35.54
C ALA A 205 -0.57 0.33 -35.65
N ASP A 206 0.44 -0.10 -36.42
CA ASP A 206 1.55 0.73 -36.83
C ASP A 206 1.32 1.14 -38.28
N PHE A 207 0.89 2.38 -38.48
CA PHE A 207 0.76 2.97 -39.81
C PHE A 207 1.87 3.99 -40.05
N THR A 208 2.26 4.10 -41.32
CA THR A 208 3.31 5.01 -41.79
C THR A 208 2.75 6.33 -42.31
N ASP A 209 1.45 6.39 -42.56
CA ASP A 209 0.74 7.57 -43.04
C ASP A 209 0.12 8.32 -41.85
N TYR A 210 0.77 9.40 -41.41
CA TYR A 210 0.35 10.23 -40.28
C TYR A 210 0.62 11.71 -40.55
N ASP A 211 -0.23 12.57 -39.99
CA ASP A 211 -0.13 14.02 -40.12
C ASP A 211 0.84 14.62 -39.08
N TYR A 212 0.87 14.04 -37.88
CA TYR A 212 1.66 14.53 -36.74
C TYR A 212 2.45 13.42 -36.04
N GLU A 213 3.65 13.77 -35.58
CA GLU A 213 4.43 12.97 -34.64
C GLU A 213 4.20 13.47 -33.23
N VAL A 214 3.98 12.56 -32.30
CA VAL A 214 3.68 12.89 -30.91
C VAL A 214 4.66 12.15 -30.02
N TYR A 215 5.35 12.89 -29.16
CA TYR A 215 6.20 12.34 -28.11
C TYR A 215 5.56 12.68 -26.78
N ASN A 216 5.49 11.68 -25.89
CA ASN A 216 5.02 11.88 -24.53
C ASN A 216 6.04 11.33 -23.55
N ASP A 217 6.03 11.91 -22.36
CA ASP A 217 6.82 11.44 -21.24
C ASP A 217 6.21 11.93 -19.92
N GLU A 218 6.56 11.27 -18.83
CA GLU A 218 6.19 11.62 -17.47
C GLU A 218 7.40 11.83 -16.57
N SER A 219 7.19 12.58 -15.49
CA SER A 219 8.23 12.71 -14.48
C SER A 219 7.66 12.77 -13.08
N ARG A 220 8.45 12.30 -12.13
CA ARG A 220 8.20 12.45 -10.71
C ARG A 220 9.39 13.12 -10.03
N ILE A 221 9.15 14.25 -9.39
CA ILE A 221 10.12 14.97 -8.56
C ILE A 221 9.53 15.11 -7.16
N GLY A 222 10.07 14.34 -6.20
CA GLY A 222 9.50 14.23 -4.86
C GLY A 222 8.08 13.67 -4.89
N ASP A 223 7.11 14.45 -4.39
CA ASP A 223 5.68 14.12 -4.42
C ASP A 223 4.94 14.71 -5.62
N ASN A 224 5.62 15.52 -6.44
CA ASN A 224 5.02 16.06 -7.65
C ASN A 224 5.14 15.06 -8.79
N VAL A 225 4.04 14.84 -9.50
CA VAL A 225 3.98 14.01 -10.70
C VAL A 225 3.39 14.87 -11.82
N GLY A 226 3.97 14.79 -13.01
CA GLY A 226 3.44 15.45 -14.19
C GLY A 226 3.75 14.65 -15.44
N PHE A 227 3.11 15.03 -16.53
CA PHE A 227 3.39 14.49 -17.85
C PHE A 227 3.33 15.62 -18.87
N LEU A 228 3.84 15.32 -20.06
CA LEU A 228 3.75 16.22 -21.17
C LEU A 228 3.37 15.52 -22.47
N VAL A 229 3.01 16.34 -23.45
CA VAL A 229 2.87 15.93 -24.84
C VAL A 229 3.51 16.97 -25.76
N CYS A 230 4.50 16.54 -26.55
CA CYS A 230 5.11 17.28 -27.64
C CYS A 230 4.51 16.81 -28.97
N ILE A 231 4.04 17.74 -29.80
CA ILE A 231 3.43 17.43 -31.10
C ILE A 231 4.23 18.14 -32.19
N PHE A 232 4.59 17.41 -33.24
CA PHE A 232 5.34 17.92 -34.38
C PHE A 232 4.50 17.81 -35.65
N GLU A 233 4.44 18.91 -36.40
CA GLU A 233 3.89 18.96 -37.75
C GLU A 233 5.05 19.18 -38.73
N ARG A 234 5.36 18.19 -39.57
CA ARG A 234 6.47 18.30 -40.56
C ARG A 234 7.80 18.78 -39.93
N ASN A 235 8.18 18.20 -38.78
CA ASN A 235 9.34 18.56 -37.95
C ASN A 235 9.26 19.93 -37.23
N LEU A 236 8.17 20.68 -37.35
CA LEU A 236 7.95 21.89 -36.57
C LEU A 236 7.26 21.54 -35.25
N LEU A 237 7.88 21.92 -34.13
CA LEU A 237 7.31 21.73 -32.80
C LEU A 237 6.15 22.70 -32.57
N LEU A 238 4.97 22.15 -32.30
CA LEU A 238 3.81 22.89 -31.82
C LEU A 238 3.97 23.23 -30.32
N PRO A 239 3.14 24.14 -29.76
CA PRO A 239 3.19 24.44 -28.33
C PRO A 239 3.13 23.17 -27.46
N ILE A 240 4.05 23.07 -26.50
CA ILE A 240 4.18 21.91 -25.62
C ILE A 240 3.06 21.93 -24.59
N PHE A 241 2.41 20.80 -24.41
CA PHE A 241 1.41 20.61 -23.37
C PHE A 241 2.06 20.02 -22.13
N CYS A 242 2.07 20.78 -21.04
CA CYS A 242 2.64 20.35 -19.76
C CYS A 242 1.54 20.31 -18.71
N TYR A 243 1.34 19.15 -18.08
CA TYR A 243 0.32 18.97 -17.06
C TYR A 243 0.90 18.38 -15.78
N LYS A 244 0.43 18.91 -14.66
CA LYS A 244 0.70 18.42 -13.32
C LYS A 244 -0.50 17.62 -12.84
N VAL A 245 -0.26 16.41 -12.34
CA VAL A 245 -1.31 15.59 -11.70
C VAL A 245 -1.14 15.62 -10.18
N ASN A 246 -2.15 15.16 -9.44
CA ASN A 246 -2.09 15.18 -7.98
C ASN A 246 -0.97 14.27 -7.45
N SER A 247 -0.44 14.61 -6.27
CA SER A 247 0.66 13.88 -5.62
C SER A 247 0.34 12.43 -5.24
N PHE A 248 -0.95 12.09 -5.17
CA PHE A 248 -1.40 10.72 -4.94
C PHE A 248 -1.36 9.84 -6.20
N ASN A 249 -1.23 10.43 -7.38
CA ASN A 249 -1.18 9.68 -8.63
C ASN A 249 0.19 9.02 -8.84
N SER A 250 0.19 7.92 -9.59
CA SER A 250 1.43 7.23 -9.96
C SER A 250 1.95 7.73 -11.30
N VAL A 251 3.25 7.58 -11.51
CA VAL A 251 3.95 7.67 -12.80
C VAL A 251 3.16 6.97 -13.91
N PHE A 252 2.78 5.71 -13.68
CA PHE A 252 1.90 4.93 -14.58
C PHE A 252 0.57 5.61 -14.97
N GLN A 253 -0.04 6.40 -14.07
CA GLN A 253 -1.27 7.11 -14.43
C GLN A 253 -0.98 8.36 -15.25
N ALA A 254 0.15 9.03 -14.99
CA ALA A 254 0.59 10.19 -15.76
C ALA A 254 0.93 9.79 -17.21
N GLU A 255 1.66 8.70 -17.40
CA GLU A 255 1.92 8.09 -18.72
C GLU A 255 0.61 7.81 -19.49
N LEU A 256 -0.31 7.08 -18.86
CA LEU A 256 -1.61 6.77 -19.47
C LEU A 256 -2.44 8.03 -19.76
N ALA A 257 -2.31 9.06 -18.93
CA ALA A 257 -2.99 10.32 -19.15
C ALA A 257 -2.40 11.09 -20.34
N ALA A 258 -1.09 11.04 -20.54
CA ALA A 258 -0.41 11.60 -21.71
C ALA A 258 -0.85 10.91 -23.01
N VAL A 259 -0.96 9.57 -22.97
CA VAL A 259 -1.51 8.78 -24.08
C VAL A 259 -2.96 9.16 -24.34
N ASN A 260 -3.78 9.28 -23.29
CA ASN A 260 -5.20 9.65 -23.42
C ASN A 260 -5.37 11.08 -23.96
N PHE A 261 -4.51 12.00 -23.57
CA PHE A 261 -4.47 13.36 -24.11
C PHE A 261 -4.18 13.33 -25.61
N SER A 262 -3.15 12.59 -26.04
CA SER A 262 -2.78 12.44 -27.45
C SER A 262 -3.93 11.85 -28.27
N VAL A 263 -4.60 10.83 -27.73
CA VAL A 263 -5.78 10.21 -28.33
C VAL A 263 -6.95 11.20 -28.45
N GLY A 264 -7.23 11.95 -27.39
CA GLY A 264 -8.27 12.98 -27.39
C GLY A 264 -7.99 14.07 -28.42
N TRP A 265 -6.74 14.54 -28.48
CA TRP A 265 -6.29 15.56 -29.43
C TRP A 265 -6.51 15.12 -30.89
N ALA A 266 -6.20 13.86 -31.21
CA ALA A 266 -6.43 13.28 -32.53
C ALA A 266 -7.93 13.14 -32.86
N LEU A 267 -8.75 12.71 -31.90
CA LEU A 267 -10.20 12.59 -32.06
C LEU A 267 -10.87 13.95 -32.31
N GLU A 268 -10.49 14.97 -31.54
CA GLU A 268 -11.04 16.33 -31.65
C GLU A 268 -10.78 16.96 -33.01
N ARG A 269 -9.60 16.69 -33.60
CA ARG A 269 -9.17 17.26 -34.88
C ARG A 269 -9.43 16.33 -36.07
N ASN A 270 -9.77 15.08 -35.81
CA ASN A 270 -9.90 14.03 -36.80
C ASN A 270 -8.65 13.90 -37.70
N VAL A 271 -7.48 13.84 -37.06
CA VAL A 271 -6.16 13.74 -37.73
C VAL A 271 -5.44 12.46 -37.33
N LYS A 272 -4.56 11.98 -38.21
CA LYS A 272 -3.73 10.81 -37.92
C LYS A 272 -2.47 11.22 -37.17
N ILE A 273 -2.22 10.59 -36.02
CA ILE A 273 -1.02 10.83 -35.23
C ILE A 273 -0.24 9.54 -35.00
N LYS A 274 1.09 9.68 -34.91
CA LYS A 274 1.99 8.62 -34.46
C LYS A 274 2.57 8.98 -33.11
N VAL A 275 2.14 8.26 -32.07
CA VAL A 275 2.57 8.45 -30.69
C VAL A 275 3.77 7.55 -30.42
N PHE A 276 4.89 8.17 -30.06
CA PHE A 276 6.09 7.53 -29.54
C PHE A 276 6.09 7.67 -28.01
N SER A 277 6.14 6.55 -27.31
CA SER A 277 6.17 6.49 -25.85
C SER A 277 7.15 5.41 -25.40
N ASP A 278 7.93 5.70 -24.38
CA ASP A 278 8.81 4.72 -23.74
C ASP A 278 8.10 3.88 -22.67
N SER A 279 6.85 4.23 -22.34
CA SER A 279 6.01 3.53 -21.38
C SER A 279 5.47 2.19 -21.91
N LYS A 280 6.29 1.15 -21.79
CA LYS A 280 5.85 -0.22 -22.06
C LYS A 280 4.66 -0.64 -21.19
N SER A 281 4.62 -0.20 -19.93
CA SER A 281 3.52 -0.45 -19.00
C SER A 281 2.19 0.07 -19.49
N SER A 282 2.16 1.30 -20.04
CA SER A 282 0.94 1.91 -20.57
C SER A 282 0.41 1.17 -21.79
N ILE A 283 1.31 0.79 -22.71
CA ILE A 283 0.97 0.01 -23.90
C ILE A 283 0.40 -1.36 -23.52
N GLU A 284 1.05 -2.06 -22.59
CA GLU A 284 0.57 -3.36 -22.10
C GLU A 284 -0.77 -3.25 -21.36
N ALA A 285 -0.98 -2.18 -20.60
CA ALA A 285 -2.26 -1.94 -19.92
C ALA A 285 -3.41 -1.71 -20.90
N ILE A 286 -3.18 -0.95 -21.98
CA ILE A 286 -4.17 -0.72 -23.04
C ILE A 286 -4.47 -2.01 -23.80
N ARG A 287 -3.47 -2.86 -24.05
CA ARG A 287 -3.63 -4.16 -24.73
C ARG A 287 -4.26 -5.24 -23.84
N SER A 288 -4.14 -5.11 -22.51
CA SER A 288 -4.56 -6.15 -21.57
C SER A 288 -6.08 -6.40 -21.59
N PRO A 289 -6.53 -7.67 -21.72
CA PRO A 289 -7.94 -8.02 -21.60
C PRO A 289 -8.42 -8.08 -20.14
N LYS A 290 -7.54 -7.81 -19.17
CA LYS A 290 -7.83 -7.90 -17.73
C LYS A 290 -7.52 -6.58 -17.05
N VAL A 291 -8.43 -5.62 -17.20
CA VAL A 291 -8.34 -4.31 -16.56
C VAL A 291 -9.47 -4.15 -15.54
N LYS A 292 -9.14 -3.58 -14.38
CA LYS A 292 -10.10 -3.34 -13.28
C LYS A 292 -10.32 -1.87 -12.98
N SER A 293 -9.44 -0.99 -13.46
CA SER A 293 -9.48 0.45 -13.25
C SER A 293 -10.44 1.10 -14.25
N ASN A 294 -11.37 1.92 -13.78
CA ASN A 294 -12.23 2.69 -14.67
C ASN A 294 -11.43 3.70 -15.48
N PHE A 295 -10.44 4.37 -14.88
CA PHE A 295 -9.53 5.27 -15.59
C PHE A 295 -8.83 4.58 -16.78
N VAL A 296 -8.20 3.42 -16.56
CA VAL A 296 -7.55 2.68 -17.66
C VAL A 296 -8.57 2.28 -18.73
N LEU A 297 -9.77 1.88 -18.31
CA LEU A 297 -10.83 1.49 -19.23
C LEU A 297 -11.38 2.67 -20.04
N SER A 298 -11.45 3.90 -19.50
CA SER A 298 -11.82 5.09 -20.28
C SER A 298 -10.75 5.45 -21.31
N VAL A 299 -9.46 5.28 -20.99
CA VAL A 299 -8.38 5.45 -21.97
C VAL A 299 -8.53 4.41 -23.10
N LYS A 300 -8.90 3.17 -22.76
CA LYS A 300 -9.17 2.14 -23.76
C LYS A 300 -10.35 2.47 -24.66
N ASP A 301 -11.45 2.99 -24.10
CA ASP A 301 -12.62 3.39 -24.91
C ASP A 301 -12.23 4.49 -25.92
N ASN A 302 -11.52 5.53 -25.46
CA ASN A 302 -11.02 6.60 -26.33
C ASN A 302 -10.07 6.05 -27.40
N ARG A 303 -9.16 5.17 -27.01
CA ARG A 303 -8.19 4.57 -27.94
C ARG A 303 -8.88 3.70 -29.00
N TYR A 304 -9.95 3.00 -28.63
CA TYR A 304 -10.76 2.23 -29.57
C TYR A 304 -11.51 3.15 -30.54
N ASN A 305 -12.05 4.27 -30.06
CA ASN A 305 -12.69 5.26 -30.95
C ASN A 305 -11.67 5.88 -31.92
N ALA A 306 -10.41 6.02 -31.51
CA ALA A 306 -9.31 6.53 -32.32
C ALA A 306 -8.51 5.43 -33.03
N LYS A 307 -9.07 4.24 -33.23
CA LYS A 307 -8.35 3.07 -33.77
C LYS A 307 -7.65 3.34 -35.11
N ASP A 308 -8.29 4.15 -35.97
CA ASP A 308 -7.82 4.50 -37.31
C ASP A 308 -7.05 5.84 -37.36
N LEU A 309 -6.99 6.55 -36.22
CA LEU A 309 -6.36 7.87 -36.10
C LEU A 309 -5.05 7.85 -35.30
N VAL A 310 -4.85 6.85 -34.43
CA VAL A 310 -3.69 6.83 -33.54
C VAL A 310 -2.88 5.58 -33.81
N SER A 311 -1.61 5.75 -34.14
CA SER A 311 -0.59 4.72 -34.04
C SER A 311 0.18 4.90 -32.74
N HIS A 312 0.50 3.81 -32.04
CA HIS A 312 1.23 3.88 -30.77
C HIS A 312 2.42 2.93 -30.82
N VAL A 313 3.62 3.51 -30.81
CA VAL A 313 4.91 2.83 -30.96
C VAL A 313 5.70 2.98 -29.67
N TRP A 314 6.26 1.87 -29.20
CA TRP A 314 7.19 1.88 -28.09
C TRP A 314 8.57 2.30 -28.56
N VAL A 315 9.20 3.24 -27.85
CA VAL A 315 10.59 3.66 -28.08
C VAL A 315 11.45 3.35 -26.86
N GLU A 316 12.74 3.13 -27.08
CA GLU A 316 13.67 2.93 -25.98
C GLU A 316 14.07 4.28 -25.37
N ALA A 317 13.95 4.37 -24.04
CA ALA A 317 14.36 5.56 -23.29
C ALA A 317 15.87 5.81 -23.43
N HIS A 318 16.27 7.08 -23.54
CA HIS A 318 17.67 7.52 -23.63
C HIS A 318 18.48 6.91 -24.80
N ALA A 319 17.81 6.55 -25.90
CA ALA A 319 18.45 5.97 -27.09
C ALA A 319 18.86 7.00 -28.16
N GLY A 320 18.98 8.28 -27.81
CA GLY A 320 19.38 9.33 -28.75
C GLY A 320 18.25 9.85 -29.65
N ASN A 321 16.98 9.56 -29.34
CA ASN A 321 15.84 10.12 -30.09
C ASN A 321 15.59 11.57 -29.62
N PRO A 322 15.76 12.59 -30.49
CA PRO A 322 15.64 13.98 -30.08
C PRO A 322 14.25 14.35 -29.53
N GLY A 323 13.18 13.74 -30.04
CA GLY A 323 11.81 13.98 -29.56
C GLY A 323 11.56 13.38 -28.17
N ASN A 324 12.14 12.21 -27.90
CA ASN A 324 12.08 11.60 -26.56
C ASN A 324 12.92 12.41 -25.57
N GLU A 325 14.14 12.78 -25.91
CA GLU A 325 15.00 13.59 -25.04
C GLU A 325 14.41 14.97 -24.71
N LEU A 326 13.75 15.58 -25.70
CA LEU A 326 12.98 16.80 -25.47
C LEU A 326 11.85 16.55 -24.47
N SER A 327 11.14 15.43 -24.61
CA SER A 327 10.07 15.04 -23.71
C SER A 327 10.60 14.81 -22.28
N ASP A 328 11.68 14.04 -22.10
CA ASP A 328 12.36 13.86 -20.81
C ASP A 328 12.72 15.18 -20.11
N HIS A 329 13.19 16.16 -20.88
CA HIS A 329 13.53 17.47 -20.33
C HIS A 329 12.29 18.22 -19.83
N PHE A 330 11.23 18.29 -20.65
CA PHE A 330 10.02 19.02 -20.28
C PHE A 330 9.17 18.28 -19.25
N ALA A 331 9.29 16.95 -19.10
CA ALA A 331 8.47 16.19 -18.16
C ALA A 331 8.79 16.59 -16.72
N LYS A 332 10.08 16.82 -16.47
CA LYS A 332 10.59 17.38 -15.21
C LYS A 332 9.97 18.74 -14.92
N ILE A 333 9.86 19.60 -15.92
CA ILE A 333 9.21 20.92 -15.80
C ILE A 333 7.71 20.75 -15.54
N ALA A 334 7.04 19.85 -16.27
CA ALA A 334 5.60 19.60 -16.13
C ALA A 334 5.22 19.17 -14.71
N SER A 335 6.05 18.35 -14.05
CA SER A 335 5.82 17.97 -12.65
C SER A 335 5.74 19.16 -11.68
N SER A 336 6.49 20.24 -11.95
CA SER A 336 6.60 21.38 -11.05
C SER A 336 5.72 22.58 -11.47
N CYS A 337 5.65 22.84 -12.78
CA CYS A 337 5.08 24.06 -13.36
C CYS A 337 3.97 23.79 -14.39
N GLY A 338 3.59 22.52 -14.62
CA GLY A 338 2.51 22.18 -15.54
C GLY A 338 1.15 22.68 -15.05
N ALA A 339 0.20 22.80 -15.98
CA ALA A 339 -1.18 23.12 -15.64
C ALA A 339 -1.81 21.95 -14.86
N ASP A 340 -2.61 22.24 -13.84
CA ASP A 340 -3.23 21.18 -13.03
C ASP A 340 -4.22 20.35 -13.86
N MET A 341 -4.08 19.02 -13.79
CA MET A 341 -5.00 18.06 -14.38
C MET A 341 -5.47 17.07 -13.33
N SER A 342 -6.79 17.03 -13.12
CA SER A 342 -7.41 16.13 -12.17
C SER A 342 -7.63 14.75 -12.78
N ILE A 343 -6.97 13.74 -12.22
CA ILE A 343 -7.20 12.33 -12.51
C ILE A 343 -7.49 11.57 -11.20
N PRO A 344 -8.34 10.53 -11.23
CA PRO A 344 -8.77 9.86 -10.02
C PRO A 344 -7.61 9.13 -9.33
N ALA A 345 -7.64 9.10 -8.00
CA ALA A 345 -6.64 8.44 -7.18
C ALA A 345 -6.68 6.91 -7.38
N PRO A 346 -5.54 6.26 -7.59
CA PRO A 346 -5.47 4.85 -7.92
C PRO A 346 -5.63 3.96 -6.67
N TYR A 347 -5.93 2.67 -6.86
CA TYR A 347 -5.95 1.71 -5.74
C TYR A 347 -4.60 1.61 -5.00
N SER A 348 -3.49 1.84 -5.71
CA SER A 348 -2.15 1.86 -5.12
C SER A 348 -2.00 2.97 -4.08
N TYR A 349 -2.64 4.13 -4.27
CA TYR A 349 -2.69 5.20 -3.29
C TYR A 349 -3.38 4.74 -1.99
N VAL A 350 -4.57 4.16 -2.10
CA VAL A 350 -5.31 3.63 -0.94
C VAL A 350 -4.49 2.56 -0.21
N LYS A 351 -3.81 1.68 -0.95
CA LYS A 351 -2.92 0.66 -0.38
C LYS A 351 -1.75 1.29 0.39
N ARG A 352 -1.16 2.38 -0.13
CA ARG A 352 -0.08 3.11 0.53
C ARG A 352 -0.56 3.78 1.82
N VAL A 353 -1.65 4.55 1.75
CA VAL A 353 -2.27 5.20 2.92
C VAL A 353 -2.61 4.18 4.01
N CYS A 354 -3.23 3.05 3.65
CA CYS A 354 -3.55 1.99 4.61
C CYS A 354 -2.31 1.29 5.20
N LYS A 355 -1.18 1.28 4.48
CA LYS A 355 0.11 0.78 4.99
C LYS A 355 0.71 1.75 6.01
N GLU A 356 0.67 3.05 5.73
CA GLU A 356 1.10 4.10 6.65
C GLU A 356 0.25 4.09 7.94
N PHE A 357 -1.09 4.04 7.78
CA PHE A 357 -2.02 3.85 8.89
C PHE A 357 -1.67 2.63 9.76
N LEU A 358 -1.42 1.47 9.14
CA LEU A 358 -1.04 0.26 9.88
C LEU A 358 0.24 0.44 10.70
N ILE A 359 1.25 1.12 10.16
CA ILE A 359 2.50 1.39 10.88
C ILE A 359 2.26 2.33 12.06
N ASN A 360 1.49 3.40 11.86
CA ASN A 360 1.18 4.38 12.91
C ASN A 360 0.38 3.73 14.05
N GLU A 361 -0.66 2.96 13.72
CA GLU A 361 -1.43 2.18 14.69
C GLU A 361 -0.56 1.17 15.42
N TRP A 362 0.39 0.54 14.72
CA TRP A 362 1.29 -0.42 15.35
C TRP A 362 2.29 0.24 16.29
N ASN A 363 2.82 1.40 15.94
CA ASN A 363 3.66 2.19 16.83
C ASN A 363 2.87 2.62 18.09
N SER A 364 1.65 3.13 17.93
CA SER A 364 0.78 3.48 19.05
C SER A 364 0.48 2.27 19.95
N TYR A 365 0.08 1.14 19.34
CA TYR A 365 -0.17 -0.11 20.05
C TYR A 365 1.07 -0.60 20.81
N TRP A 366 2.26 -0.45 20.22
CA TRP A 366 3.51 -0.85 20.86
C TRP A 366 3.88 0.06 22.03
N GLN A 367 3.77 1.37 21.85
CA GLN A 367 4.07 2.35 22.90
C GLN A 367 3.13 2.20 24.09
N ASN A 368 1.85 1.90 23.85
CA ASN A 368 0.85 1.69 24.89
C ASN A 368 0.82 0.26 25.47
N SER A 369 1.62 -0.67 24.94
CA SER A 369 1.72 -2.03 25.47
C SER A 369 2.30 -2.03 26.89
N THR A 370 1.60 -2.69 27.82
CA THR A 370 2.06 -2.95 29.20
C THR A 370 3.17 -4.01 29.27
N THR A 371 3.41 -4.74 28.18
CA THR A 371 4.45 -5.78 28.09
C THR A 371 5.62 -5.34 27.21
N GLY A 372 6.80 -5.91 27.47
CA GLY A 372 7.97 -5.73 26.61
C GLY A 372 8.80 -4.47 26.87
N LYS A 373 8.76 -3.92 28.10
CA LYS A 373 9.47 -2.68 28.49
C LYS A 373 10.92 -2.62 28.00
N CYS A 374 11.74 -3.63 28.33
CA CYS A 374 13.14 -3.70 27.90
C CYS A 374 13.28 -3.67 26.36
N THR A 375 12.44 -4.40 25.64
CA THR A 375 12.45 -4.36 24.17
C THR A 375 12.08 -2.99 23.63
N LYS A 376 11.18 -2.26 24.30
CA LYS A 376 10.72 -0.94 23.87
C LYS A 376 11.80 0.13 24.02
N GLU A 377 12.62 0.03 25.06
CA GLU A 377 13.79 0.91 25.26
C GLU A 377 14.80 0.77 24.12
N ILE A 378 15.00 -0.45 23.62
CA ILE A 378 15.96 -0.73 22.52
C ILE A 378 15.33 -0.52 21.13
N ARG A 379 14.04 -0.82 21.00
CA ARG A 379 13.26 -0.76 19.76
C ARG A 379 11.92 -0.08 20.02
N PRO A 380 11.89 1.27 20.03
CA PRO A 380 10.67 2.01 20.29
C PRO A 380 9.70 2.03 19.09
N SER A 381 10.18 1.76 17.88
CA SER A 381 9.37 1.79 16.67
C SER A 381 9.25 0.42 15.99
N ALA A 382 8.11 0.21 15.36
CA ALA A 382 7.84 -0.96 14.56
C ALA A 382 8.50 -0.83 13.17
N ASN A 383 9.03 -1.94 12.67
CA ASN A 383 9.61 -2.03 11.34
C ASN A 383 9.24 -3.37 10.70
N ARG A 384 8.57 -3.34 9.55
CA ARG A 384 8.13 -4.56 8.84
C ARG A 384 9.26 -5.32 8.18
N ASP A 385 10.36 -4.66 7.85
CA ASP A 385 11.51 -5.27 7.19
C ASP A 385 12.47 -5.92 8.20
N LEU A 386 12.32 -5.61 9.49
CA LEU A 386 13.12 -6.18 10.57
C LEU A 386 12.88 -7.70 10.73
N LEU A 387 13.95 -8.46 10.95
CA LEU A 387 13.88 -9.88 11.29
C LEU A 387 15.00 -10.29 12.25
N ILE A 388 14.77 -10.10 13.54
CA ILE A 388 15.61 -10.64 14.60
C ILE A 388 15.01 -11.98 15.03
N SER A 389 15.61 -13.06 14.53
CA SER A 389 15.14 -14.44 14.77
C SER A 389 16.12 -15.29 15.58
N ASN A 390 17.34 -14.80 15.82
CA ASN A 390 18.30 -15.49 16.68
C ASN A 390 17.79 -15.49 18.13
N LYS A 391 17.52 -16.69 18.66
CA LYS A 391 16.95 -16.87 20.00
C LYS A 391 17.76 -16.18 21.11
N TYR A 392 19.09 -16.20 21.03
CA TYR A 392 19.97 -15.61 22.04
C TYR A 392 19.91 -14.08 22.00
N VAL A 393 19.86 -13.51 20.79
CA VAL A 393 19.66 -12.06 20.62
C VAL A 393 18.30 -11.65 21.17
N ILE A 394 17.24 -12.42 20.89
CA ILE A 394 15.91 -12.13 21.46
C ILE A 394 15.93 -12.22 22.98
N TYR A 395 16.62 -13.20 23.58
CA TYR A 395 16.76 -13.30 25.04
C TYR A 395 17.39 -12.04 25.64
N LEU A 396 18.44 -11.51 25.01
CA LEU A 396 19.06 -10.26 25.42
C LEU A 396 18.07 -9.08 25.29
N LEU A 397 17.43 -8.93 24.13
CA LEU A 397 16.51 -7.81 23.84
C LEU A 397 15.18 -7.85 24.61
N THR A 398 14.86 -8.98 25.26
CA THR A 398 13.62 -9.14 26.02
C THR A 398 13.86 -9.35 27.50
N ASN A 399 15.10 -9.58 27.93
CA ASN A 399 15.44 -10.04 29.28
C ASN A 399 14.67 -11.34 29.67
N HIS A 400 14.39 -12.21 28.70
CA HIS A 400 13.63 -13.46 28.86
C HIS A 400 14.44 -14.68 28.40
N GLY A 401 15.55 -14.96 29.08
CA GLY A 401 16.51 -16.01 28.73
C GLY A 401 17.06 -16.78 29.94
N PRO A 402 18.14 -17.54 29.79
CA PRO A 402 18.76 -18.31 30.86
C PRO A 402 19.57 -17.42 31.83
N PHE A 403 18.94 -16.36 32.34
CA PHE A 403 19.55 -15.42 33.28
C PHE A 403 19.06 -15.72 34.70
N PRO A 404 19.91 -15.72 35.74
CA PRO A 404 19.51 -16.07 37.10
C PRO A 404 18.30 -15.28 37.62
N ALA A 405 18.28 -13.96 37.41
CA ALA A 405 17.17 -13.11 37.81
C ALA A 405 15.83 -13.53 37.17
N TYR A 406 15.88 -13.85 35.88
CA TYR A 406 14.71 -14.31 35.14
C TYR A 406 14.28 -15.71 35.60
N LEU A 407 15.20 -16.66 35.76
CA LEU A 407 14.90 -18.04 36.19
C LEU A 407 14.38 -18.09 37.63
N CYS A 408 14.89 -17.24 38.51
CA CYS A 408 14.41 -17.08 39.89
C CYS A 408 12.94 -16.63 39.92
N ARG A 409 12.54 -15.69 39.04
CA ARG A 409 11.13 -15.26 38.91
C ARG A 409 10.18 -16.41 38.58
N PHE A 410 10.65 -17.43 37.87
CA PHE A 410 9.88 -18.64 37.54
C PHE A 410 10.11 -19.81 38.50
N LYS A 411 10.77 -19.57 39.65
CA LYS A 411 11.05 -20.59 40.68
C LYS A 411 11.86 -21.78 40.16
N ILE A 412 12.68 -21.57 39.12
CA ILE A 412 13.63 -22.57 38.61
C ILE A 412 14.94 -22.51 39.40
N LEU A 413 15.33 -21.30 39.80
CA LEU A 413 16.45 -21.06 40.71
C LEU A 413 15.92 -20.42 42.01
N ASN A 414 16.69 -20.59 43.08
CA ASN A 414 16.35 -20.03 44.39
C ASN A 414 16.82 -18.58 44.56
N TYR A 415 17.86 -18.17 43.82
CA TYR A 415 18.48 -16.86 43.94
C TYR A 415 18.59 -16.17 42.56
N PRO A 416 18.39 -14.85 42.50
CA PRO A 416 18.45 -14.07 41.25
C PRO A 416 19.88 -13.69 40.85
N ASP A 417 20.88 -14.09 41.64
CA ASP A 417 22.23 -13.58 41.56
C ASP A 417 23.10 -14.34 40.54
N CYS A 418 24.02 -13.60 39.94
CA CYS A 418 25.12 -14.13 39.15
C CYS A 418 26.16 -14.78 40.07
N LEU A 419 27.02 -15.63 39.50
CA LEU A 419 28.16 -16.24 40.21
C LEU A 419 29.15 -15.22 40.79
N CYS A 420 29.13 -13.97 40.34
CA CYS A 420 29.96 -12.90 40.91
C CYS A 420 29.27 -12.16 42.09
N GLY A 421 28.07 -12.59 42.50
CA GLY A 421 27.32 -12.02 43.63
C GLY A 421 26.38 -10.87 43.27
N GLU A 422 26.42 -10.36 42.03
CA GLU A 422 25.56 -9.26 41.55
C GLU A 422 24.24 -9.77 40.94
N HIS A 423 23.24 -8.91 40.78
CA HIS A 423 21.96 -9.28 40.19
C HIS A 423 22.12 -9.83 38.75
N GLY A 424 21.73 -11.10 38.53
CA GLY A 424 21.96 -11.84 37.29
C GLY A 424 20.96 -11.52 36.17
N GLY A 425 20.81 -10.25 35.81
CA GLY A 425 20.02 -9.77 34.67
C GLY A 425 20.86 -9.50 33.42
N VAL A 426 20.21 -9.28 32.26
CA VAL A 426 20.91 -9.02 30.99
C VAL A 426 21.90 -7.85 31.09
N ASP A 427 21.49 -6.71 31.66
CA ASP A 427 22.33 -5.51 31.71
C ASP A 427 23.64 -5.75 32.45
N HIS A 428 23.62 -6.56 33.52
CA HIS A 428 24.81 -6.96 34.25
C HIS A 428 25.77 -7.74 33.35
N TYR A 429 25.29 -8.77 32.66
CA TYR A 429 26.12 -9.56 31.74
C TYR A 429 26.65 -8.75 30.55
N LEU A 430 25.91 -7.73 30.11
CA LEU A 430 26.33 -6.89 28.98
C LEU A 430 27.27 -5.75 29.36
N THR A 431 27.36 -5.35 30.64
CA THR A 431 28.04 -4.09 31.00
C THR A 431 28.96 -4.14 32.22
N SER A 432 28.84 -5.14 33.10
CA SER A 432 29.59 -5.11 34.38
C SER A 432 30.04 -6.47 34.93
N CYS A 433 29.52 -7.59 34.42
CA CYS A 433 29.90 -8.91 34.94
C CYS A 433 31.37 -9.23 34.65
N MET A 434 32.13 -9.58 35.68
CA MET A 434 33.54 -9.94 35.54
C MET A 434 33.78 -11.15 34.63
N TYR A 435 32.81 -12.07 34.53
CA TYR A 435 32.91 -13.28 33.71
C TYR A 435 32.59 -13.05 32.22
N THR A 436 32.05 -11.89 31.86
CA THR A 436 31.71 -11.54 30.46
C THR A 436 32.45 -10.29 30.00
N LYS A 437 33.55 -9.92 30.67
CA LYS A 437 34.32 -8.68 30.43
C LYS A 437 34.69 -8.48 28.96
N ASP A 438 35.10 -9.54 28.28
CA ASP A 438 35.51 -9.50 26.87
C ASP A 438 34.33 -9.24 25.90
N TYR A 439 33.10 -9.36 26.39
CA TYR A 439 31.86 -9.19 25.62
C TYR A 439 31.03 -7.98 26.07
N HIS A 440 31.59 -7.13 26.93
CA HIS A 440 30.88 -5.93 27.39
C HIS A 440 30.61 -4.98 26.23
N LEU A 441 29.37 -4.48 26.17
CA LEU A 441 29.04 -3.39 25.28
C LEU A 441 29.70 -2.12 25.80
N LEU A 442 30.32 -1.36 24.90
CA LEU A 442 30.80 -0.03 25.21
C LEU A 442 29.60 0.83 25.62
N LEU A 443 29.49 1.15 26.90
CA LEU A 443 28.50 2.10 27.38
C LEU A 443 28.82 3.45 26.71
N PRO A 444 27.80 4.18 26.21
CA PRO A 444 28.01 5.55 25.77
C PRO A 444 28.62 6.33 26.93
N THR A 445 29.82 6.84 26.74
CA THR A 445 30.50 7.72 27.70
C THR A 445 29.71 9.02 27.80
N GLY A 446 28.77 9.08 28.75
CA GLY A 446 28.03 10.30 29.09
C GLY A 446 26.51 10.16 29.08
N ALA A 447 25.96 9.44 30.05
CA ALA A 447 24.64 9.78 30.61
C ALA A 447 24.59 9.22 32.04
N ALA A 448 24.53 10.12 33.01
CA ALA A 448 24.35 9.79 34.40
C ALA A 448 23.11 8.89 34.55
N ARG A 449 23.29 7.69 35.11
CA ARG A 449 22.20 6.88 35.62
C ARG A 449 21.64 7.60 36.85
N THR A 450 20.59 8.41 36.69
CA THR A 450 19.74 8.76 37.83
C THR A 450 18.96 7.49 38.21
N ARG A 451 19.23 7.01 39.43
CA ARG A 451 18.62 5.82 40.04
C ARG A 451 17.14 5.98 40.28
#